data_AF-A0A238JGF6-F1
#
_entry.id   AF-A0A238JGF6-F1
#
_cell.length_a   1.000
_cell.length_b   1.000
_cell.length_c   1.000
_cell.angle_alpha   90.00
_cell.angle_beta   90.00
_cell.angle_gamma   90.00
#
_symmetry.space_group_name_H-M   'P 1'
#
loop_
_entity.id
_entity.type
_entity.pdbx_description
1 polymer ?
#
loop_
_entity_poly.entity_id
_entity_poly.type
_entity_poly.pdbx_seq_one_letter_code
_entity_poly.pdbx_strand_id
1 'polypeptide(L)'
;MPTLKRYRRREMTTVIAVQIALDTEGFSYKKWGDVQVARAGDWLVNNNGNAYTIDREIFEKTYSQVSDGVYEKTGLVWAERAQKAGKVRSTSGFTNYHAGDFVVFNDEDRTDGWAMREEEFKRLYELNEDSDV
;
A
#
# COMPACT_ATOMS: atom_id res chain seq x y z
N MET A 1 3.36 -21.52 5.44
CA MET A 1 3.45 -20.05 5.29
C MET A 1 2.91 -19.44 6.56
N PRO A 2 3.41 -18.27 7.03
CA PRO A 2 2.80 -17.60 8.16
C PRO A 2 1.32 -17.30 7.84
N THR A 3 0.47 -17.34 8.86
CA THR A 3 -0.94 -16.97 8.68
C THR A 3 -1.04 -15.46 8.59
N LEU A 4 -1.69 -14.94 7.54
CA LEU A 4 -1.99 -13.52 7.45
C LEU A 4 -2.92 -13.13 8.60
N LYS A 5 -2.63 -12.00 9.24
CA LYS A 5 -3.51 -11.40 10.23
C LYS A 5 -4.18 -10.18 9.63
N ARG A 6 -5.41 -9.90 10.04
CA ARG A 6 -6.19 -8.75 9.59
C ARG A 6 -5.90 -7.54 10.46
N TYR A 7 -5.65 -6.40 9.83
CA TYR A 7 -5.32 -5.15 10.49
C TYR A 7 -6.21 -4.03 9.97
N ARG A 8 -6.54 -3.08 10.85
CA ARG A 8 -7.17 -1.82 10.47
C ARG A 8 -6.17 -0.68 10.63
N ARG A 9 -6.32 0.36 9.81
CA ARG A 9 -5.50 1.55 9.93
C ARG A 9 -5.91 2.31 11.19
N ARG A 10 -4.93 2.84 11.92
CA ARG A 10 -5.18 3.75 13.05
C ARG A 10 -5.76 5.05 12.49
N GLU A 11 -6.71 5.65 13.22
CA GLU A 11 -7.47 6.83 12.76
C GLU A 11 -6.56 8.00 12.32
N MET A 12 -7.04 8.76 11.32
CA MET A 12 -6.51 10.05 10.87
C MET A 12 -5.11 10.04 10.23
N THR A 13 -4.89 9.17 9.24
CA THR A 13 -3.72 9.29 8.37
C THR A 13 -4.14 9.46 6.91
N THR A 14 -4.39 10.72 6.55
CA THR A 14 -4.69 11.11 5.18
C THR A 14 -3.43 11.11 4.31
N VAL A 15 -3.65 11.04 3.00
CA VAL A 15 -2.65 11.23 1.96
C VAL A 15 -3.09 12.35 1.04
N ILE A 16 -2.11 13.01 0.42
CA ILE A 16 -2.38 13.87 -0.72
C ILE A 16 -2.25 13.01 -1.98
N ALA A 17 -3.21 13.08 -2.90
CA ALA A 17 -3.12 12.34 -4.14
C ALA A 17 -3.69 13.12 -5.33
N VAL A 18 -3.12 12.85 -6.51
CA VAL A 18 -3.60 13.35 -7.79
C VAL A 18 -3.58 12.22 -8.80
N GLN A 19 -4.65 12.08 -9.57
CA GLN A 19 -4.69 11.10 -10.65
C GLN A 19 -3.79 11.57 -11.81
N ILE A 20 -3.04 10.64 -12.40
CA ILE A 20 -2.28 10.84 -13.64
C ILE A 20 -3.28 10.81 -14.80
N ALA A 21 -4.17 11.79 -14.84
CA ALA A 21 -5.18 12.00 -15.88
C ALA A 21 -4.57 12.76 -17.08
N LEU A 22 -3.44 12.26 -17.57
CA LEU A 22 -2.70 12.78 -18.70
C LEU A 22 -2.73 11.74 -19.84
N ASP A 23 -2.68 12.21 -21.08
CA ASP A 23 -2.40 11.33 -22.22
C ASP A 23 -0.91 10.99 -22.22
N THR A 24 -0.57 9.79 -21.75
CA THR A 24 0.81 9.34 -21.56
C THR A 24 0.92 7.82 -21.58
N GLU A 25 2.06 7.30 -22.05
CA GLU A 25 2.42 5.90 -21.85
C GLU A 25 2.74 5.56 -20.38
N GLY A 26 2.84 6.59 -19.53
CA GLY A 26 3.23 6.48 -18.13
C GLY A 26 4.69 6.82 -17.91
N PHE A 27 5.22 6.46 -16.75
CA PHE A 27 6.64 6.61 -16.43
C PHE A 27 7.11 5.55 -15.43
N SER A 28 8.41 5.27 -15.47
CA SER A 28 9.04 4.34 -14.53
C SER A 28 9.96 5.08 -13.58
N TYR A 29 10.05 4.61 -12.33
CA TYR A 29 10.92 5.19 -11.32
C TYR A 29 11.48 4.09 -10.40
N LYS A 30 12.56 4.40 -9.66
CA LYS A 30 13.16 3.46 -8.70
C LYS A 30 12.65 3.76 -7.30
N LYS A 31 12.11 2.73 -6.63
CA LYS A 31 11.71 2.81 -5.23
C LYS A 31 11.72 1.43 -4.60
N TRP A 32 11.97 1.38 -3.29
CA TRP A 32 11.97 0.14 -2.51
C TRP A 32 12.86 -0.99 -3.08
N GLY A 33 13.97 -0.59 -3.70
CA GLY A 33 14.96 -1.51 -4.25
C GLY A 33 14.60 -2.14 -5.61
N ASP A 34 13.51 -1.72 -6.25
CA ASP A 34 13.13 -2.20 -7.59
C ASP A 34 12.54 -1.05 -8.46
N VAL A 35 12.25 -1.36 -9.71
CA VAL A 35 11.55 -0.47 -10.64
C VAL A 35 10.05 -0.53 -10.35
N GLN A 36 9.44 0.66 -10.31
CA GLN A 36 8.00 0.87 -10.28
C GLN A 36 7.57 1.49 -11.60
N VAL A 37 6.35 1.18 -12.03
CA VAL A 37 5.72 1.69 -13.24
C VAL A 37 4.41 2.39 -12.84
N ALA A 38 4.28 3.64 -13.28
CA ALA A 38 3.06 4.42 -13.20
C ALA A 38 2.44 4.52 -14.59
N ARG A 39 1.13 4.30 -14.71
CA ARG A 39 0.37 4.32 -15.96
C ARG A 39 -0.58 5.52 -15.98
N ALA A 40 -1.12 5.82 -17.16
CA ALA A 40 -2.25 6.73 -17.26
C ALA A 40 -3.43 6.22 -16.40
N GLY A 41 -4.04 7.10 -15.62
CA GLY A 41 -5.12 6.76 -14.69
C GLY A 41 -4.68 6.32 -13.29
N ASP A 42 -3.41 5.94 -13.10
CA ASP A 42 -2.86 5.66 -11.75
C ASP A 42 -2.84 6.94 -10.91
N TRP A 43 -2.72 6.77 -9.59
CA TRP A 43 -2.67 7.88 -8.64
C TRP A 43 -1.26 8.12 -8.16
N LEU A 44 -0.77 9.37 -8.29
CA LEU A 44 0.43 9.83 -7.62
C LEU A 44 0.08 10.26 -6.20
N VAL A 45 0.62 9.54 -5.23
CA VAL A 45 0.33 9.70 -3.81
C VAL A 45 1.54 10.30 -3.10
N ASN A 46 1.29 11.27 -2.24
CA ASN A 46 2.22 11.78 -1.24
C ASN A 46 1.67 11.49 0.16
N ASN A 47 2.32 10.56 0.86
CA ASN A 47 2.05 10.27 2.26
C ASN A 47 3.16 10.90 3.11
N ASN A 48 2.93 12.11 3.60
CA ASN A 48 3.86 12.83 4.50
C ASN A 48 5.31 12.92 3.97
N GLY A 49 5.47 13.27 2.70
CA GLY A 49 6.77 13.38 2.01
C GLY A 49 7.21 12.09 1.32
N ASN A 50 6.55 10.95 1.57
CA ASN A 50 6.83 9.71 0.88
C ASN A 50 5.94 9.58 -0.38
N ALA A 51 6.53 9.85 -1.54
CA ALA A 51 5.83 9.81 -2.83
C ALA A 51 5.93 8.46 -3.54
N TYR A 52 4.82 7.96 -4.09
CA TYR A 52 4.71 6.71 -4.84
C TYR A 52 3.41 6.70 -5.67
N THR A 53 3.27 5.73 -6.57
CA THR A 53 2.03 5.54 -7.34
C THR A 53 1.24 4.33 -6.86
N ILE A 54 -0.09 4.40 -7.01
CA ILE A 54 -1.03 3.32 -6.78
C ILE A 54 -1.86 3.14 -8.04
N ASP A 55 -2.10 1.90 -8.42
CA ASP A 55 -3.01 1.54 -9.50
C ASP A 55 -4.39 2.18 -9.32
N ARG A 56 -5.01 2.58 -10.43
CA ARG A 56 -6.32 3.24 -10.45
C ARG A 56 -7.38 2.53 -9.62
N GLU A 57 -7.61 1.25 -9.90
CA GLU A 57 -8.71 0.49 -9.33
C GLU A 57 -8.47 0.20 -7.85
N ILE A 58 -7.21 -0.03 -7.48
CA ILE A 58 -6.80 -0.20 -6.08
C ILE A 58 -7.00 1.08 -5.28
N PHE A 59 -6.64 2.24 -5.85
CA PHE A 59 -6.85 3.52 -5.18
C PHE A 59 -8.34 3.79 -4.95
N GLU A 60 -9.15 3.68 -6.00
CA GLU A 60 -10.60 3.88 -5.95
C GLU A 60 -11.30 2.91 -4.99
N LYS A 61 -10.82 1.65 -4.87
CA LYS A 61 -11.35 0.66 -3.93
C LYS A 61 -10.97 0.95 -2.47
N THR A 62 -9.77 1.49 -2.21
CA THR A 62 -9.19 1.51 -0.86
C THR A 62 -9.06 2.89 -0.23
N TYR A 63 -9.38 3.96 -0.97
CA TYR A 63 -9.33 5.34 -0.50
C TYR A 63 -10.64 6.08 -0.73
N SER A 64 -11.03 6.87 0.26
CA SER A 64 -12.16 7.80 0.18
C SER A 64 -11.66 9.24 0.22
N GLN A 65 -12.21 10.10 -0.64
CA GLN A 65 -11.89 11.52 -0.64
C GLN A 65 -12.48 12.20 0.59
N VAL A 66 -11.66 12.96 1.31
CA VAL A 66 -12.06 13.77 2.48
C VAL A 66 -12.21 15.24 2.09
N SER A 67 -11.31 15.74 1.24
CA SER A 67 -11.38 17.05 0.60
C SER A 67 -10.60 17.04 -0.71
N ASP A 68 -10.57 18.15 -1.45
CA ASP A 68 -9.86 18.24 -2.73
C ASP A 68 -8.38 17.86 -2.59
N GLY A 69 -7.99 16.77 -3.29
CA GLY A 69 -6.64 16.23 -3.25
C GLY A 69 -6.27 15.50 -1.96
N VAL A 70 -7.19 15.34 -0.99
CA VAL A 70 -6.94 14.69 0.31
C VAL A 70 -7.81 13.46 0.46
N TYR A 71 -7.17 12.33 0.75
CA TYR A 71 -7.82 11.02 0.80
C TYR A 71 -7.46 10.27 2.07
N GLU A 72 -8.38 9.45 2.57
CA GLU A 72 -8.15 8.54 3.69
C GLU A 72 -8.22 7.10 3.21
N LYS A 73 -7.28 6.25 3.68
CA LYS A 73 -7.33 4.81 3.38
C LYS A 73 -8.36 4.13 4.29
N THR A 74 -9.40 3.55 3.70
CA THR A 74 -10.56 3.00 4.41
C THR A 74 -10.56 1.47 4.50
N GLY A 75 -9.76 0.80 3.66
CA GLY A 75 -9.68 -0.67 3.62
C GLY A 75 -8.92 -1.31 4.78
N LEU A 76 -9.38 -2.48 5.21
CA LEU A 76 -8.58 -3.41 6.02
C LEU A 76 -7.39 -3.92 5.20
N VAL A 77 -6.36 -4.40 5.90
CA VAL A 77 -5.20 -5.02 5.27
C VAL A 77 -4.88 -6.35 5.93
N TRP A 78 -4.30 -7.26 5.16
CA TRP A 78 -3.79 -8.54 5.63
C TRP A 78 -2.28 -8.47 5.66
N ALA A 79 -1.67 -8.81 6.78
CA ALA A 79 -0.22 -8.71 6.91
C ALA A 79 0.39 -9.88 7.66
N GLU A 80 1.64 -10.16 7.32
CA GLU A 80 2.49 -11.09 8.03
C GLU A 80 3.90 -10.50 8.24
N ARG A 81 4.53 -10.89 9.34
CA ARG A 81 5.93 -10.54 9.59
C ARG A 81 6.84 -11.49 8.82
N ALA A 82 7.65 -10.95 7.92
CA ALA A 82 8.60 -11.69 7.11
C ALA A 82 9.64 -12.41 7.98
N GLN A 83 9.81 -13.72 7.76
CA GLN A 83 10.81 -14.52 8.47
C GLN A 83 12.18 -14.51 7.78
N LYS A 84 12.22 -14.13 6.51
CA LYS A 84 13.42 -14.05 5.68
C LYS A 84 13.29 -12.89 4.70
N ALA A 85 14.42 -12.38 4.22
CA ALA A 85 14.44 -11.38 3.17
C ALA A 85 13.83 -11.90 1.86
N GLY A 86 13.26 -11.01 1.07
CA GLY A 86 12.60 -11.34 -0.19
C GLY A 86 12.07 -10.12 -0.92
N LYS A 87 11.13 -10.36 -1.83
CA LYS A 87 10.40 -9.33 -2.55
C LYS A 87 8.94 -9.73 -2.74
N VAL A 88 8.05 -8.75 -2.69
CA VAL A 88 6.60 -8.90 -2.90
C VAL A 88 6.18 -8.13 -4.14
N ARG A 89 5.24 -8.69 -4.90
CA ARG A 89 4.73 -8.10 -6.14
C ARG A 89 3.49 -7.24 -5.88
N SER A 90 3.47 -6.05 -6.45
CA SER A 90 2.29 -5.20 -6.61
C SER A 90 1.92 -5.08 -8.09
N THR A 91 0.81 -4.40 -8.39
CA THR A 91 0.41 -4.00 -9.75
C THR A 91 1.42 -3.05 -10.42
N SER A 92 2.15 -2.29 -9.61
CA SER A 92 3.10 -1.27 -10.05
C SER A 92 4.54 -1.77 -10.14
N GLY A 93 4.88 -2.91 -9.50
CA GLY A 93 6.25 -3.42 -9.49
C GLY A 93 6.52 -4.41 -8.36
N PHE A 94 7.69 -4.29 -7.75
CA PHE A 94 8.08 -5.10 -6.59
C PHE A 94 8.56 -4.23 -5.44
N THR A 95 8.32 -4.69 -4.21
CA THR A 95 8.90 -4.12 -2.99
C THR A 95 9.84 -5.13 -2.36
N ASN A 96 11.12 -4.77 -2.19
CA ASN A 96 12.06 -5.60 -1.44
C ASN A 96 11.84 -5.45 0.07
N TYR A 97 12.09 -6.52 0.82
CA TYR A 97 11.96 -6.54 2.28
C TYR A 97 13.00 -7.46 2.94
N HIS A 98 13.26 -7.20 4.22
CA HIS A 98 14.13 -7.99 5.08
C HIS A 98 13.33 -8.87 6.05
N ALA A 99 14.03 -9.77 6.75
CA ALA A 99 13.43 -10.47 7.89
C ALA A 99 13.05 -9.45 8.97
N GLY A 100 11.85 -9.55 9.52
CA GLY A 100 11.31 -8.63 10.51
C GLY A 100 10.34 -7.59 9.94
N ASP A 101 10.45 -7.24 8.65
CA ASP A 101 9.51 -6.36 7.97
C ASP A 101 8.12 -6.99 7.87
N PHE A 102 7.10 -6.16 7.64
CA PHE A 102 5.75 -6.62 7.36
C PHE A 102 5.51 -6.67 5.86
N VAL A 103 5.00 -7.80 5.36
CA VAL A 103 4.43 -7.94 4.02
C VAL A 103 2.93 -7.78 4.16
N VAL A 104 2.36 -6.86 3.39
CA VAL A 104 0.99 -6.35 3.54
C VAL A 104 0.25 -6.48 2.22
N PHE A 105 -1.03 -6.81 2.29
CA PHE A 105 -1.92 -7.01 1.15
C PHE A 105 -3.26 -6.31 1.40
N ASN A 106 -3.92 -5.85 0.35
CA ASN A 106 -5.26 -5.27 0.46
C ASN A 106 -6.35 -6.34 0.64
N ASP A 107 -6.06 -7.61 0.34
CA ASP A 107 -6.99 -8.75 0.43
C ASP A 107 -6.26 -10.02 0.93
N GLU A 108 -7.00 -11.03 1.38
CA GLU A 108 -6.44 -12.26 1.99
C GLU A 108 -5.76 -13.21 0.99
N ASP A 109 -6.06 -13.05 -0.29
CA ASP A 109 -5.56 -13.88 -1.39
C ASP A 109 -4.09 -13.59 -1.76
N ARG A 110 -3.45 -12.65 -1.04
CA ARG A 110 -2.06 -12.22 -1.21
C ARG A 110 -1.78 -11.53 -2.56
N THR A 111 -2.79 -10.90 -3.14
CA THR A 111 -2.62 -10.06 -4.33
C THR A 111 -2.26 -8.62 -3.97
N ASP A 112 -1.59 -7.94 -4.92
CA ASP A 112 -1.16 -6.54 -4.80
C ASP A 112 -0.43 -6.19 -3.48
N GLY A 113 0.65 -6.93 -3.20
CA GLY A 113 1.37 -6.80 -1.94
C GLY A 113 2.45 -5.72 -1.95
N TRP A 114 2.66 -5.11 -0.80
CA TRP A 114 3.77 -4.22 -0.51
C TRP A 114 4.43 -4.58 0.81
N ALA A 115 5.60 -4.00 1.10
CA ALA A 115 6.28 -4.23 2.37
C ALA A 115 6.53 -2.93 3.11
N MET A 116 6.55 -3.03 4.44
CA MET A 116 6.74 -1.92 5.36
C MET A 116 7.69 -2.34 6.47
N ARG A 117 8.50 -1.40 6.95
CA ARG A 117 9.28 -1.63 8.17
C ARG A 117 8.35 -1.86 9.36
N GLU A 118 8.78 -2.67 10.30
CA GLU A 118 8.00 -3.03 11.48
C GLU A 118 7.51 -1.81 12.26
N GLU A 119 8.37 -0.83 12.48
CA GLU A 119 8.04 0.38 13.25
C GLU A 119 6.98 1.22 12.54
N GLU A 120 7.09 1.36 11.23
CA GLU A 120 6.13 2.12 10.42
C GLU A 120 4.79 1.39 10.33
N PHE A 121 4.81 0.08 10.14
CA PHE A 121 3.59 -0.73 10.11
C PHE A 121 2.83 -0.62 11.44
N LYS A 122 3.52 -0.79 12.57
CA LYS A 122 2.91 -0.69 13.91
C LYS A 122 2.42 0.72 14.26
N ARG A 123 3.03 1.76 13.69
CA ARG A 123 2.58 3.16 13.81
C ARG A 123 1.27 3.38 13.05
N LEU A 124 1.09 2.75 11.91
CA LEU A 124 -0.05 3.00 11.01
C LEU A 124 -1.20 2.02 11.20
N TYR A 125 -0.93 0.82 11.72
CA TYR A 125 -1.90 -0.27 11.78
C TYR A 125 -2.01 -0.85 13.18
N GLU A 126 -3.20 -1.37 13.47
CA GLU A 126 -3.48 -2.18 14.65
C GLU A 126 -4.24 -3.44 14.28
N LEU A 127 -4.06 -4.49 15.07
CA LEU A 127 -4.71 -5.77 14.83
C LEU A 127 -6.22 -5.54 14.87
N ASN A 128 -6.92 -6.01 13.84
CA ASN A 128 -8.37 -5.96 13.83
C ASN A 128 -8.87 -7.23 14.53
N GLU A 129 -9.19 -7.11 15.82
CA GLU A 129 -9.65 -8.22 16.66
C GLU A 129 -11.14 -8.56 16.46
N ASP A 130 -11.84 -7.78 15.64
CA ASP A 130 -13.21 -8.11 15.26
C ASP A 130 -13.22 -9.49 14.62
N SER A 131 -13.76 -10.43 15.37
CA SER A 131 -14.07 -11.77 14.91
C SER A 131 -15.22 -11.64 13.92
N ASP A 132 -15.21 -12.39 12.82
CA ASP A 132 -16.36 -12.45 11.93
C ASP A 132 -17.63 -12.77 12.75
N VAL A 133 -18.52 -11.78 12.89
CA VAL A 133 -19.89 -11.94 13.38
C VAL A 133 -20.80 -12.10 12.19
#